data_AF-A0A6L3EN45-F1
#
_entry.id   AF-A0A6L3EN45-F1
#
_cell.length_a   1.000
_cell.length_b   1.000
_cell.length_c   1.000
_cell.angle_alpha   90.00
_cell.angle_beta   90.00
_cell.angle_gamma   90.00
#
_symmetry.space_group_name_H-M   'P 1'
#
loop_
_entity.id
_entity.type
_entity.pdbx_description
1 polymer ?
#
loop_
_entity_poly.entity_id
_entity_poly.type
_entity_poly.pdbx_seq_one_letter_code
_entity_poly.pdbx_strand_id
1 'polypeptide(L)'
;RKVVLTDMLDRRGDDSDDRDQVKLMTLHAAKGLEFDNVFVVGVAEGILPHANSQSDSGIEEERRLFYVGITRARENLALSFPSRRRRFGEVLELQPSRFLDELPREDLDWQEGAQDLESGRARGRAHLAGIRAMLGG
;
A
#
# COMPACT_ATOMS: atom_id res chain seq x y z
N ARG A 1 12.05 -7.95 -18.25
CA ARG A 1 10.98 -8.40 -17.32
C ARG A 1 9.76 -7.54 -17.56
N LYS A 2 8.60 -8.16 -17.81
CA LYS A 2 7.32 -7.52 -18.14
C LYS A 2 6.58 -7.34 -16.82
N VAL A 3 6.26 -6.12 -16.41
CA VAL A 3 5.45 -5.88 -15.21
C VAL A 3 4.00 -5.99 -15.64
N VAL A 4 3.33 -7.08 -15.27
CA VAL A 4 1.91 -7.28 -15.51
C VAL A 4 1.17 -7.03 -14.19
N LEU A 5 0.13 -6.20 -14.24
CA LEU A 5 -0.82 -6.02 -13.15
C LEU A 5 -2.01 -6.93 -13.44
N THR A 6 -2.15 -8.00 -12.66
CA THR A 6 -3.27 -8.93 -12.79
C THR A 6 -4.17 -8.78 -11.57
N ASP A 7 -5.44 -8.45 -11.79
CA ASP A 7 -6.47 -8.52 -10.76
C ASP A 7 -6.83 -10.00 -10.55
N MET A 8 -7.09 -10.44 -9.32
CA MET A 8 -7.43 -11.85 -9.03
C MET A 8 -8.72 -12.34 -9.73
N LEU A 9 -9.48 -11.46 -10.37
CA LEU A 9 -10.62 -11.80 -11.22
C LEU A 9 -10.21 -12.36 -12.59
N ASP A 10 -8.97 -12.15 -13.03
CA ASP A 10 -8.43 -12.64 -14.32
C ASP A 10 -7.82 -14.05 -14.20
N ARG A 11 -8.35 -14.91 -13.32
CA ARG A 11 -7.98 -16.34 -13.24
C ARG A 11 -8.51 -17.17 -14.42
N ARG A 12 -8.21 -16.74 -15.65
CA ARG A 12 -8.34 -17.56 -16.86
C ARG A 12 -7.11 -17.37 -17.73
N GLY A 13 -6.10 -18.20 -17.51
CA GLY A 13 -5.09 -18.50 -18.53
C GLY A 13 -3.66 -18.59 -17.99
N ASP A 14 -3.17 -19.83 -17.98
CA ASP A 14 -1.76 -20.24 -18.02
C ASP A 14 -0.95 -20.25 -16.70
N ASP A 15 -0.79 -21.45 -16.14
CA ASP A 15 -0.01 -21.81 -14.92
C ASP A 15 1.51 -21.67 -15.11
N SER A 16 1.99 -21.12 -16.22
CA SER A 16 3.42 -21.12 -16.57
C SER A 16 4.20 -19.84 -16.27
N ASP A 17 3.53 -18.71 -15.93
CA ASP A 17 4.18 -17.38 -15.78
C ASP A 17 3.94 -16.68 -14.42
N ASP A 18 3.45 -17.39 -13.40
CA ASP A 18 3.01 -16.78 -12.12
C ASP A 18 4.15 -16.31 -11.18
N ARG A 19 5.41 -16.37 -11.61
CA ARG A 19 6.60 -16.11 -10.75
C ARG A 19 7.14 -14.68 -10.81
N ASP A 20 6.79 -13.87 -11.81
CA ASP A 20 7.40 -12.54 -12.02
C ASP A 20 6.32 -11.45 -12.18
N GLN A 21 5.31 -11.48 -11.30
CA GLN A 21 4.14 -10.57 -11.34
C GLN A 21 3.98 -9.80 -10.03
N VAL A 22 3.46 -8.58 -10.11
CA VAL A 22 3.00 -7.83 -8.93
C VAL A 22 1.55 -8.21 -8.65
N LYS A 23 1.28 -8.74 -7.46
CA LYS A 23 -0.08 -9.09 -7.04
C LYS A 23 -0.75 -7.86 -6.41
N LEU A 24 -1.80 -7.35 -7.05
CA LEU A 24 -2.63 -6.26 -6.53
C LEU A 24 -3.92 -6.86 -5.96
N MET A 25 -4.28 -6.48 -4.74
CA MET A 25 -5.48 -6.98 -4.08
C MET A 25 -5.95 -6.02 -2.98
N THR A 26 -7.17 -6.22 -2.49
CA THR A 26 -7.68 -5.53 -1.31
C THR A 26 -7.09 -6.12 -0.03
N LEU A 27 -7.09 -5.35 1.07
CA LEU A 27 -6.65 -5.84 2.39
C LEU A 27 -7.42 -7.11 2.82
N HIS A 28 -8.71 -7.18 2.53
CA HIS A 28 -9.54 -8.34 2.82
C HIS A 28 -9.09 -9.59 2.04
N ALA A 29 -8.78 -9.43 0.75
CA ALA A 29 -8.32 -10.53 -0.09
C ALA A 29 -6.91 -11.03 0.28
N ALA A 30 -6.11 -10.20 0.95
CA ALA A 30 -4.79 -10.56 1.43
C ALA A 30 -4.79 -11.48 2.67
N LYS A 31 -5.95 -11.69 3.31
CA LYS A 31 -6.06 -12.50 4.52
C LYS A 31 -5.57 -13.93 4.28
N GLY A 32 -4.61 -14.38 5.09
CA GLY A 32 -4.01 -15.72 4.99
C GLY A 32 -2.90 -15.85 3.94
N LEU A 33 -2.58 -14.77 3.22
CA LEU A 33 -1.43 -14.69 2.32
C LEU A 33 -0.28 -13.95 3.00
N GLU A 34 0.95 -14.17 2.55
CA GLU A 34 2.14 -13.46 3.03
C GLU A 34 3.10 -13.26 1.86
N PHE A 35 3.83 -12.15 1.90
CA PHE A 35 4.77 -11.74 0.85
C PHE A 35 6.01 -11.11 1.50
N ASP A 36 7.17 -11.26 0.86
CA ASP A 36 8.41 -10.69 1.38
C ASP A 36 8.36 -9.16 1.40
N ASN A 37 7.72 -8.57 0.38
CA ASN A 37 7.60 -7.13 0.21
C ASN A 37 6.13 -6.73 -0.01
N VAL A 38 5.59 -5.85 0.85
CA VAL A 38 4.19 -5.40 0.80
C VAL A 38 4.12 -3.88 0.73
N PHE A 39 3.25 -3.38 -0.17
CA PHE A 39 2.93 -1.96 -0.29
C PHE A 39 1.46 -1.75 0.07
N VAL A 40 1.21 -1.07 1.19
CA VAL A 40 -0.15 -0.63 1.55
C VAL A 40 -0.31 0.82 1.12
N VAL A 41 -1.16 1.03 0.13
CA VAL A 41 -1.39 2.33 -0.49
C VAL A 41 -2.70 2.95 -0.02
N GLY A 42 -2.74 4.27 0.11
CA GLY A 42 -3.95 4.99 0.51
C GLY A 42 -4.24 4.95 2.01
N VAL A 43 -3.21 4.91 2.85
CA VAL A 43 -3.31 4.91 4.31
C VAL A 43 -3.63 6.33 4.83
N ALA A 44 -4.82 6.83 4.47
CA ALA A 44 -5.28 8.20 4.73
C ALA A 44 -6.66 8.21 5.40
N GLU A 45 -6.96 9.28 6.15
CA GLU A 45 -8.29 9.49 6.72
C GLU A 45 -9.38 9.48 5.63
N GLY A 46 -10.49 8.80 5.92
CA GLY A 46 -11.60 8.59 4.99
C GLY A 46 -11.36 7.50 3.93
N ILE A 47 -10.14 6.96 3.82
CA ILE A 47 -9.82 5.77 3.02
C ILE A 47 -9.58 4.56 3.94
N LEU A 48 -8.68 4.70 4.90
CA LEU A 48 -8.38 3.71 5.93
C LEU A 48 -8.01 4.46 7.22
N PRO A 49 -8.92 4.60 8.19
CA PRO A 49 -10.26 4.01 8.24
C PRO A 49 -11.21 4.56 7.17
N HIS A 50 -12.08 3.71 6.63
CA HIS A 50 -13.06 4.12 5.64
C HIS A 50 -14.05 5.16 6.22
N ALA A 51 -14.45 6.14 5.39
CA ALA A 51 -15.34 7.23 5.81
C ALA A 51 -16.71 6.77 6.35
N ASN A 52 -17.13 5.54 6.02
CA ASN A 52 -18.38 4.96 6.52
C ASN A 52 -18.24 4.23 7.87
N SER A 53 -17.00 4.02 8.34
CA SER A 53 -16.66 3.22 9.52
C SER A 53 -16.31 4.12 10.71
N GLN A 54 -17.15 5.12 11.03
CA GLN A 54 -16.85 6.14 12.05
C GLN A 54 -17.33 5.80 13.46
N SER A 55 -18.12 4.75 13.64
CA SER A 55 -18.45 4.24 14.98
C SER A 55 -17.23 3.60 15.62
N ASP A 56 -17.16 3.55 16.95
CA ASP A 56 -16.04 2.93 17.67
C ASP A 56 -15.79 1.49 17.21
N SER A 57 -16.86 0.69 17.09
CA SER A 57 -16.79 -0.68 16.58
C SER A 57 -16.31 -0.77 15.12
N GLY A 58 -16.64 0.23 14.29
CA GLY A 58 -16.22 0.31 12.90
C GLY A 58 -14.74 0.65 12.78
N ILE A 59 -14.27 1.63 13.57
CA ILE A 59 -12.86 2.00 13.65
C ILE A 59 -12.02 0.82 14.14
N GLU A 60 -12.50 0.06 15.13
CA GLU A 60 -11.80 -1.15 15.60
C GLU A 60 -11.68 -2.23 14.50
N GLU A 61 -12.71 -2.41 13.67
CA GLU A 61 -12.64 -3.36 12.54
C GLU A 61 -11.65 -2.88 11.47
N GLU A 62 -11.67 -1.59 11.11
CA GLU A 62 -10.70 -1.01 10.18
C GLU A 62 -9.27 -1.09 10.73
N ARG A 63 -9.09 -0.95 12.05
CA ARG A 63 -7.80 -1.14 12.72
C ARG A 63 -7.32 -2.58 12.59
N ARG A 64 -8.20 -3.56 12.80
CA ARG A 64 -7.89 -4.98 12.56
C ARG A 64 -7.51 -5.22 11.10
N LEU A 65 -8.20 -4.57 10.16
CA LEU A 65 -7.89 -4.68 8.74
C LEU A 65 -6.50 -4.10 8.40
N PHE A 66 -6.15 -2.95 8.98
CA PHE A 66 -4.81 -2.37 8.84
C PHE A 66 -3.72 -3.29 9.42
N TYR A 67 -3.96 -3.85 10.62
CA TYR A 67 -3.08 -4.85 11.22
C TYR A 67 -2.90 -6.09 10.32
N VAL A 68 -3.98 -6.59 9.71
CA VAL A 68 -3.88 -7.69 8.74
C VAL A 68 -2.92 -7.28 7.61
N GLY A 69 -3.08 -6.08 7.04
CA GLY A 69 -2.20 -5.52 6.01
C GLY A 69 -0.72 -5.50 6.40
N ILE A 70 -0.40 -4.97 7.58
CA ILE A 70 0.96 -4.92 8.13
C ILE A 70 1.56 -6.32 8.23
N THR A 71 0.81 -7.25 8.82
CA THR A 71 1.29 -8.63 9.06
C THR A 71 1.34 -9.50 7.81
N ARG A 72 1.00 -8.98 6.62
CA ARG A 72 1.24 -9.71 5.36
C ARG A 72 2.70 -9.60 4.91
N ALA A 73 3.44 -8.60 5.40
CA ALA A 73 4.85 -8.39 5.06
C ALA A 73 5.75 -9.29 5.91
N ARG A 74 6.71 -9.98 5.27
CA ARG A 74 7.73 -10.76 5.99
C ARG A 74 9.03 -10.00 6.19
N GLU A 75 9.44 -9.21 5.20
CA GLU A 75 10.72 -8.49 5.24
C GLU A 75 10.51 -6.98 5.20
N ASN A 76 9.79 -6.47 4.18
CA ASN A 76 9.64 -5.03 3.96
C ASN A 76 8.18 -4.62 3.84
N LEU A 77 7.81 -3.56 4.56
CA LEU A 77 6.51 -2.92 4.49
C LEU A 77 6.67 -1.46 4.10
N ALA A 78 6.01 -1.04 3.03
CA ALA A 78 5.91 0.36 2.63
C ALA A 78 4.47 0.84 2.76
N LEU A 79 4.29 1.93 3.50
CA LEU A 79 3.00 2.59 3.68
C LEU A 79 3.00 3.91 2.91
N SER A 80 1.92 4.21 2.21
CA SER A 80 1.78 5.50 1.50
C SER A 80 0.39 6.07 1.63
N PHE A 81 0.31 7.39 1.66
CA PHE A 81 -0.94 8.14 1.72
C PHE A 81 -0.90 9.32 0.73
N PRO A 82 -1.99 9.60 0.02
CA PRO A 82 -2.07 10.78 -0.83
C PRO A 82 -2.30 12.04 0.01
N SER A 83 -1.63 13.14 -0.33
CA SER A 83 -1.99 14.48 0.19
C SER A 83 -3.26 15.01 -0.45
N ARG A 84 -3.54 14.64 -1.71
CA ARG A 84 -4.72 15.08 -2.47
C ARG A 84 -5.38 13.92 -3.20
N ARG A 85 -6.71 13.92 -3.27
CA ARG A 85 -7.50 12.98 -4.07
C ARG A 85 -8.57 13.71 -4.85
N ARG A 86 -8.72 13.35 -6.13
CA ARG A 86 -9.85 13.83 -6.94
C ARG A 86 -11.04 12.89 -6.79
N ARG A 87 -12.20 13.42 -6.42
CA ARG A 87 -13.46 12.66 -6.29
C ARG A 87 -14.62 13.53 -6.74
N PHE A 88 -15.48 12.99 -7.62
CA PHE A 88 -16.64 13.71 -8.18
C PHE A 88 -16.30 15.08 -8.77
N GLY A 89 -15.13 15.19 -9.43
CA GLY A 89 -14.68 16.44 -10.05
C GLY A 89 -13.94 17.38 -9.10
N GLU A 90 -14.12 17.25 -7.79
CA GLU A 90 -13.47 18.05 -6.76
C GLU A 90 -12.12 17.46 -6.33
N VAL A 91 -11.19 18.32 -5.89
CA VAL A 91 -9.92 17.93 -5.29
C VAL A 91 -10.04 18.11 -3.79
N LEU A 92 -9.90 17.01 -3.05
CA LEU A 92 -9.92 16.96 -1.60
C LEU A 92 -8.48 16.86 -1.09
N GLU A 93 -8.15 17.63 -0.06
CA GLU A 93 -6.95 17.40 0.76
C GLU A 93 -7.22 16.25 1.73
N LEU A 94 -6.25 15.37 1.92
CA LEU A 94 -6.34 14.24 2.83
C LEU A 94 -5.28 14.35 3.91
N GLN A 95 -5.66 13.90 5.10
CA GLN A 95 -4.74 13.73 6.21
C GLN A 95 -4.22 12.28 6.22
N PRO A 96 -2.99 12.05 6.72
CA PRO A 96 -2.52 10.69 7.00
C PRO A 96 -3.50 9.96 7.91
N SER A 97 -3.61 8.64 7.77
CA SER A 97 -4.46 7.83 8.66
C SER A 97 -4.01 7.98 10.10
N ARG A 98 -4.98 8.10 11.03
CA ARG A 98 -4.72 8.01 12.47
C ARG A 98 -3.99 6.73 12.89
N PHE A 99 -4.11 5.65 12.12
CA PHE A 99 -3.43 4.38 12.43
C PHE A 99 -1.91 4.48 12.28
N LEU A 100 -1.39 5.46 11.55
CA LEU A 100 0.06 5.70 11.46
C LEU A 100 0.63 6.24 12.78
N ASP A 101 -0.15 7.03 13.53
CA ASP A 101 0.26 7.58 14.82
C ASP A 101 0.36 6.52 15.93
N GLU A 102 -0.23 5.35 15.70
CA GLU A 102 -0.25 4.23 16.64
C GLU A 102 0.94 3.27 16.46
N LEU A 103 1.70 3.44 15.38
CA LEU A 103 2.88 2.62 15.11
C LEU A 103 4.08 3.13 15.95
N PRO A 104 5.00 2.23 16.35
CA PRO A 104 6.23 2.63 17.04
C PRO A 104 7.02 3.61 16.17
N ARG A 105 7.39 4.76 16.72
CA ARG A 105 8.05 5.83 15.95
C ARG A 105 9.46 5.44 15.54
N GLU A 106 10.12 4.64 16.36
CA GLU A 106 11.45 4.08 16.12
C GLU A 106 11.54 3.17 14.90
N ASP A 107 10.42 2.54 14.51
CA ASP A 107 10.33 1.62 13.38
C ASP A 107 9.87 2.32 12.08
N LEU A 108 9.53 3.61 12.15
CA LEU A 108 9.04 4.39 11.02
C LEU A 108 10.14 5.26 10.41
N ASP A 109 10.50 4.96 9.16
CA ASP A 109 11.25 5.87 8.30
C ASP A 109 10.31 6.75 7.47
N TRP A 110 10.07 7.99 7.93
CA TRP A 110 9.22 8.95 7.23
C TRP A 110 9.95 9.54 6.03
N GLN A 111 9.49 9.17 4.83
CA GLN A 111 9.98 9.77 3.60
C GLN A 111 9.05 10.88 3.14
N GLU A 112 9.55 12.12 3.13
CA GLU A 112 8.81 13.23 2.55
C GLU A 112 8.57 13.02 1.06
N GLY A 113 7.30 13.14 0.65
CA GLY A 113 6.92 13.17 -0.76
C GLY A 113 7.68 14.27 -1.49
N ALA A 114 8.20 13.97 -2.67
CA ALA A 114 8.91 14.97 -3.45
C ALA A 114 7.99 16.17 -3.73
N GLN A 115 8.46 17.37 -3.40
CA GLN A 115 7.72 18.62 -3.65
C GLN A 115 7.50 18.88 -5.14
N ASP A 116 8.29 18.25 -6.00
CA ASP A 116 8.14 18.27 -7.45
C ASP A 116 8.03 16.84 -8.04
N LEU A 117 7.35 16.74 -9.19
CA LEU A 117 7.08 15.48 -9.91
C LEU A 117 8.34 14.78 -10.45
N GLU A 118 9.40 15.53 -10.72
CA GLU A 118 10.62 15.02 -11.35
C GLU A 118 11.52 14.34 -10.30
N SER A 119 11.75 15.01 -9.17
CA SER A 119 12.30 14.47 -7.93
C SER A 119 11.48 13.28 -7.44
N GLY A 120 10.16 13.32 -7.54
CA GLY A 120 9.29 12.19 -7.18
C GLY A 120 9.52 10.97 -8.07
N ARG A 121 9.60 11.18 -9.40
CA ARG A 121 9.93 10.12 -10.37
C ARG A 121 11.36 9.59 -10.19
N ALA A 122 12.33 10.45 -9.91
CA ALA A 122 13.71 10.07 -9.68
C ALA A 122 13.86 9.22 -8.42
N ARG A 123 13.24 9.64 -7.31
CA ARG A 123 13.19 8.87 -6.05
C ARG A 123 12.43 7.56 -6.23
N GLY A 124 11.28 7.58 -6.91
CA GLY A 124 10.54 6.37 -7.23
C GLY A 124 11.38 5.38 -8.04
N ARG A 125 12.12 5.86 -9.05
CA ARG A 125 13.09 5.03 -9.80
C ARG A 125 14.21 4.49 -8.92
N ALA A 126 14.77 5.30 -8.01
CA ALA A 126 15.83 4.88 -7.11
C ALA A 126 15.34 3.82 -6.10
N HIS A 127 14.16 4.02 -5.51
CA HIS A 127 13.52 3.08 -4.60
C HIS A 127 13.20 1.76 -5.31
N LEU A 128 12.60 1.82 -6.50
CA LEU A 128 12.34 0.64 -7.33
C LEU A 128 13.64 -0.05 -7.78
N ALA A 129 14.73 0.69 -8.01
CA ALA A 129 16.02 0.11 -8.30
C ALA A 129 16.62 -0.61 -7.08
N GLY A 130 16.44 -0.07 -5.87
CA GLY A 130 16.81 -0.74 -4.62
C GLY A 130 16.02 -2.04 -4.42
N ILE A 131 14.70 -1.99 -4.58
CA ILE A 131 13.84 -3.18 -4.54
C ILE A 131 14.28 -4.19 -5.61
N ARG A 132 14.57 -3.73 -6.83
CA ARG A 132 15.05 -4.61 -7.91
C ARG A 132 16.38 -5.27 -7.57
N ALA A 133 17.27 -4.59 -6.85
CA ALA A 133 18.52 -5.17 -6.38
C ALA A 133 18.27 -6.23 -5.29
N MET A 134 17.31 -5.99 -4.38
CA MET A 134 16.89 -6.96 -3.36
C MET A 134 16.22 -8.21 -3.97
N LEU A 135 15.42 -8.04 -5.02
CA LEU A 135 14.72 -9.13 -5.73
C LEU A 135 15.58 -9.79 -6.85
N GLY A 136 16.85 -9.38 -6.98
CA GLY A 136 17.73 -9.73 -8.10
C GLY A 136 18.92 -10.63 -7.75
N GLY A 137 18.92 -11.23 -6.56
CA GLY A 137 19.83 -12.31 -6.16
C GLY A 137 19.33 -13.68 -6.58
#